data_AF-A0A2H6AWZ0-F1
#
_entry.id   AF-A0A2H6AWZ0-F1
#
_cell.length_a   1.000
_cell.length_b   1.000
_cell.length_c   1.000
_cell.angle_alpha   90.00
_cell.angle_beta   90.00
_cell.angle_gamma   90.00
#
_symmetry.space_group_name_H-M   'P 1'
#
loop_
_entity.id
_entity.type
_entity.pdbx_description
1 polymer ?
#
loop_
_entity_poly.entity_id
_entity_poly.type
_entity_poly.pdbx_seq_one_letter_code
_entity_poly.pdbx_strand_id
1 'polypeptide(L)' 'MNLAGFCRNCLSRWLREAAEERGVPLSDPEAREWVYGMPYEEWKRRYQKEAPPEKRAAFEEAFARTHGHRPGAGGSGA' A
#
# COMPACT_ATOMS: atom_id res chain seq x y z
N MET A 1 -5.74 1.27 -5.83
CA MET A 1 -5.51 2.63 -5.28
C MET A 1 -6.07 3.74 -6.18
N ASN A 2 -6.63 3.44 -7.36
CA ASN A 2 -6.85 4.45 -8.40
C ASN A 2 -7.98 5.47 -8.11
N LEU A 3 -8.88 5.15 -7.17
CA LEU A 3 -10.07 5.95 -6.91
C LEU A 3 -9.93 6.89 -5.70
N ALA A 4 -9.71 6.33 -4.51
CA ALA A 4 -9.91 7.04 -3.24
C ALA A 4 -8.64 7.62 -2.61
N GLY A 5 -7.46 7.43 -3.21
CA GLY A 5 -6.20 7.88 -2.61
C GLY A 5 -5.79 7.09 -1.36
N PHE A 6 -6.45 5.99 -1.01
CA PHE A 6 -5.97 5.06 0.01
C PHE A 6 -6.46 3.63 -0.24
N CYS A 7 -5.82 2.67 0.43
CA CYS A 7 -6.15 1.26 0.41
C CYS A 7 -5.75 0.60 1.73
N ARG A 8 -5.94 -0.72 1.82
CA ARG A 8 -5.57 -1.52 3.00
C ARG A 8 -4.11 -1.34 3.44
N ASN A 9 -3.17 -1.18 2.50
CA ASN A 9 -1.77 -0.90 2.86
C ASN A 9 -1.59 0.47 3.54
N CYS A 10 -2.34 1.49 3.12
CA CYS A 10 -2.32 2.80 3.78
C CYS A 10 -2.88 2.69 5.20
N LEU A 11 -3.98 1.95 5.38
CA LEU A 11 -4.55 1.68 6.71
C LEU A 11 -3.56 0.94 7.61
N SER A 12 -2.81 -0.01 7.05
CA SER A 12 -1.78 -0.76 7.80
C SER A 12 -0.65 0.16 8.25
N ARG A 13 -0.21 1.08 7.37
CA ARG A 13 0.80 2.09 7.72
C ARG A 13 0.30 3.03 8.82
N TRP A 14 -0.91 3.58 8.68
CA TRP A 14 -1.50 4.49 9.66
C TRP A 14 -1.71 3.81 11.02
N LEU A 15 -2.08 2.53 11.04
CA LEU A 15 -2.18 1.75 12.27
C LEU A 15 -0.81 1.64 12.97
N ARG A 16 0.25 1.38 12.21
CA ARG A 16 1.62 1.33 12.73
C ARG A 16 2.08 2.69 13.28
N GLU A 17 1.87 3.76 12.53
CA GLU A 17 2.20 5.13 12.94
C GLU A 17 1.44 5.51 14.23
N ALA A 18 0.16 5.19 14.33
CA ALA A 18 -0.64 5.43 15.54
C ALA A 18 -0.18 4.58 16.74
N ALA A 19 0.34 3.37 16.51
CA ALA A 19 0.92 2.55 17.58
C ALA A 19 2.24 3.15 18.07
N GLU A 20 3.10 3.62 17.15
CA GLU A 20 4.35 4.31 17.45
C GLU A 20 4.12 5.58 18.29
N GLU A 21 3.14 6.42 17.92
CA GLU A 21 2.74 7.61 18.69
C GLU A 21 2.30 7.28 20.12
N ARG A 22 1.82 6.06 20.35
CA ARG A 22 1.36 5.57 21.66
C ARG A 22 2.42 4.76 22.39
N GLY A 23 3.64 4.64 21.85
CA GLY A 23 4.71 3.83 22.42
C GLY A 23 4.42 2.32 22.42
N VAL A 24 3.51 1.86 21.55
CA VAL A 24 3.18 0.44 21.39
C VAL A 24 4.02 -0.13 20.25
N PRO A 25 4.90 -1.12 20.52
CA PRO A 25 5.64 -1.79 19.45
C PRO A 25 4.67 -2.51 18.51
N LEU A 26 4.70 -2.15 17.22
CA LEU A 26 3.95 -2.82 16.17
C LEU A 26 4.77 -2.84 14.89
N SER A 27 5.06 -4.03 14.38
CA SER A 27 5.78 -4.19 13.11
C SER A 27 4.86 -4.01 11.89
N ASP A 28 5.44 -3.75 10.72
CA ASP A 28 4.68 -3.65 9.46
C ASP A 28 3.93 -4.96 9.10
N PRO A 29 4.53 -6.17 9.25
CA PRO A 29 3.80 -7.43 9.06
C PRO A 29 2.60 -7.58 10.00
N GLU A 30 2.75 -7.26 11.29
CA GLU A 30 1.67 -7.34 12.27
C GLU A 30 0.55 -6.33 11.94
N ALA A 31 0.90 -5.08 11.63
CA ALA A 31 -0.08 -4.06 11.25
C ALA A 31 -0.88 -4.46 10.00
N ARG A 32 -0.24 -5.11 9.02
CA ARG A 32 -0.93 -5.67 7.86
C ARG A 32 -1.83 -6.83 8.25
N GLU A 33 -1.38 -7.72 9.12
CA GLU A 33 -2.21 -8.84 9.59
C GLU A 33 -3.49 -8.35 10.28
N TRP A 34 -3.41 -7.29 11.10
CA TRP A 34 -4.57 -6.63 11.69
C TRP A 34 -5.58 -6.12 10.66
N VAL A 35 -5.12 -5.55 9.55
CA VAL A 35 -5.99 -4.98 8.50
C VAL A 35 -6.51 -6.04 7.52
N TYR A 36 -5.69 -7.05 7.20
CA TYR A 36 -5.99 -8.08 6.22
C TYR A 36 -6.68 -9.32 6.83
N GLY A 37 -6.66 -9.47 8.16
CA GLY A 37 -7.25 -10.58 8.91
C GLY A 37 -6.50 -11.91 8.78
N MET A 38 -5.29 -11.89 8.18
CA MET A 38 -4.38 -13.02 7.99
C MET A 38 -3.00 -12.50 7.56
N PRO A 39 -1.94 -13.32 7.61
CA PRO A 39 -0.63 -12.93 7.10
C PRO A 39 -0.71 -12.40 5.67
N TYR A 40 -0.11 -11.23 5.42
CA TYR A 40 -0.23 -10.53 4.13
C TYR A 40 0.16 -11.42 2.94
N GLU A 41 1.22 -12.21 3.07
CA GLU A 41 1.67 -13.11 2.00
C GLU A 41 0.68 -14.24 1.73
N GLU A 42 -0.07 -14.70 2.72
CA GLU A 42 -1.18 -15.66 2.52
C GLU A 42 -2.35 -15.00 1.80
N TRP A 43 -2.73 -13.78 2.21
CA TRP A 43 -3.77 -13.03 1.54
C TRP A 43 -3.45 -12.78 0.06
N LYS A 44 -2.20 -12.41 -0.25
CA LYS A 44 -1.75 -12.20 -1.64
C LYS A 44 -1.90 -13.45 -2.48
N ARG A 45 -1.44 -14.61 -1.97
CA ARG A 45 -1.56 -15.90 -2.69
C ARG A 45 -3.02 -16.28 -2.96
N ARG A 46 -3.93 -16.01 -2.01
CA ARG A 46 -5.34 -16.39 -2.12
C ARG A 46 -6.18 -15.43 -2.96
N TYR A 47 -5.91 -14.13 -2.87
CA TYR A 47 -6.86 -13.10 -3.33
C TYR A 47 -6.25 -12.05 -4.25
N GLN A 48 -4.93 -11.83 -4.25
CA GLN A 48 -4.34 -10.79 -5.08
C GLN A 48 -4.27 -11.27 -6.54
N LYS A 49 -4.91 -10.50 -7.42
CA LYS A 49 -4.83 -10.67 -8.86
C LYS A 49 -3.82 -9.69 -9.44
N GLU A 50 -3.14 -10.10 -10.49
CA GLU A 50 -2.28 -9.20 -11.25
C GLU A 50 -3.09 -8.03 -11.81
N ALA A 51 -2.51 -6.84 -11.73
CA ALA A 51 -3.14 -5.63 -12.25
C ALA A 51 -2.90 -5.55 -13.75
N PRO A 52 -3.95 -5.50 -14.59
CA PRO A 52 -3.80 -5.25 -16.01
C PRO A 52 -3.05 -3.93 -16.30
N PRO A 53 -2.39 -3.80 -17.46
CA PRO A 53 -1.61 -2.62 -17.81
C PRO A 53 -2.38 -1.30 -17.68
N GLU A 54 -3.67 -1.28 -18.06
CA GLU A 54 -4.52 -0.11 -17.96
C GLU A 54 -4.74 0.33 -16.51
N LYS A 55 -4.85 -0.64 -15.59
CA LYS A 55 -4.97 -0.33 -14.15
C LYS A 55 -3.68 0.20 -13.55
N ARG A 56 -2.53 -0.17 -14.11
CA ARG A 56 -1.22 0.37 -13.71
C ARG A 56 -1.05 1.82 -14.16
N ALA A 57 -1.38 2.14 -15.41
CA ALA A 57 -1.35 3.52 -15.90
C ALA A 57 -2.30 4.43 -15.10
N ALA A 58 -3.53 3.98 -14.87
CA ALA A 58 -4.49 4.71 -14.05
C ALA A 58 -4.05 4.83 -12.58
N PHE A 59 -3.21 3.92 -12.07
CA PHE A 59 -2.62 4.05 -10.75
C PHE A 59 -1.59 5.17 -10.71
N GLU A 60 -0.71 5.29 -11.71
CA GLU A 60 0.31 6.34 -11.77
C GLU A 60 -0.31 7.74 -11.80
N GLU A 61 -1.34 7.95 -12.63
CA GLU A 61 -2.07 9.21 -12.69
C GLU A 61 -2.78 9.52 -11.36
N ALA A 62 -3.50 8.54 -10.81
CA ALA A 62 -4.19 8.71 -9.54
C ALA A 62 -3.22 8.97 -8.38
N PHE A 63 -2.05 8.33 -8.39
CA PHE A 63 -1.00 8.52 -7.39
C PHE A 63 -0.43 9.94 -7.50
N ALA A 64 -0.09 10.40 -8.70
CA ALA A 64 0.35 11.78 -8.95
C ALA A 64 -0.64 12.81 -8.38
N ARG A 65 -1.94 12.62 -8.64
CA ARG A 65 -2.99 13.52 -8.16
C ARG A 65 -3.17 13.52 -6.64
N THR A 66 -2.95 12.39 -5.97
CA THR A 66 -3.30 12.22 -4.54
C THR A 66 -2.11 12.22 -3.58
N HIS A 67 -0.91 11.90 -4.08
CA HIS A 67 0.32 11.74 -3.28
C HIS A 67 1.55 12.41 -3.91
N GLY A 68 1.41 13.07 -5.07
CA GLY A 68 2.54 13.54 -5.88
C GLY A 68 3.21 12.40 -6.65
N HIS A 69 4.41 12.64 -7.20
CA HIS A 69 5.09 11.60 -7.99
C HIS A 69 5.57 10.43 -7.14
N ARG A 70 5.38 9.20 -7.64
CA ARG A 70 5.89 8.00 -6.97
C ARG A 70 7.42 8.06 -6.91
N PRO A 71 8.05 7.99 -5.73
CA PRO A 71 9.51 7.90 -5.66
C PRO A 71 9.97 6.65 -6.42
N GLY A 72 10.92 6.84 -7.34
CA GLY A 72 11.47 5.76 -8.19
C GLY A 72 10.76 5.50 -9.54
N ALA A 73 9.79 6.33 -9.96
CA ALA A 73 9.20 6.23 -11.30
C ALA A 73 9.96 7.03 -12.39
N GLY A 74 11.00 7.78 -12.01
CA GLY A 74 11.80 8.64 -12.90
C GLY A 74 13.22 8.14 -13.20
N GLY A 75 13.41 6.83 -13.39
CA GLY A 75 14.74 6.25 -13.60
C GLY A 75 14.76 5.09 -14.59
N SER A 76 14.64 5.38 -15.88
CA SER A 76 15.40 4.67 -16.91
C SER A 76 16.62 5.53 -17.19
N GLY A 77 17.77 5.10 -16.68
CA GLY A 77 19.03 5.85 -16.71
C GLY A 77 20.16 5.00 -16.15
N ALA A 78 20.39 3.86 -16.80
CA ALA A 78 21.72 3.32 -17.04
C ALA A 78 21.95 3.42 -18.55
#